data_AF-A0A8K1FI29-F1
#
_entry.id   AF-A0A8K1FI29-F1
#
_cell.length_a   1.000
_cell.length_b   1.000
_cell.length_c   1.000
_cell.angle_alpha   90.00
_cell.angle_beta   90.00
_cell.angle_gamma   90.00
#
_symmetry.space_group_name_H-M   'P 1'
#
loop_
_entity.id
_entity.type
_entity.pdbx_description
1 polymer ?
#
loop_
_entity_poly.entity_id
_entity_poly.type
_entity_poly.pdbx_seq_one_letter_code
_entity_poly.pdbx_strand_id
1 'polypeptide(L)'
;MTSSTSCPLLLESQALIDTLGYIDTEYNDPTAQQVVQHLIRAEMTKFAPSPAYLEFLPDYTPTFGDNARLQSEFRRVKANVPLNAIDLNRYQVKEPSGKQAEDVETWESAVRRLKIHVEHQNDRVMNLELQHAYGTKMWKIRAAMLEGVNAQYDKALCDTKAASESVNVKRKQEQMLNAPKLQTYQHKFNDLLDKNETIQRACVAEERRKKAKTEPTSA
;
A
#
# COMPACT_ATOMS: atom_id res chain seq x y z
N MET A 1 24.33 2.80 8.59
CA MET A 1 24.11 1.65 7.69
C MET A 1 22.87 1.96 6.88
N THR A 2 23.01 2.30 5.61
CA THR A 2 21.87 2.52 4.71
C THR A 2 21.30 1.15 4.38
N SER A 3 20.26 0.74 5.09
CA SER A 3 19.50 -0.46 4.73
C SER A 3 18.98 -0.26 3.30
N SER A 4 19.32 -1.18 2.40
CA SER A 4 18.72 -1.23 1.07
C SER A 4 17.21 -1.32 1.22
N THR A 5 16.48 -0.32 0.76
CA THR A 5 15.01 -0.34 0.72
C THR A 5 14.48 -1.28 -0.36
N SER A 6 15.35 -1.85 -1.19
CA SER A 6 15.00 -2.79 -2.25
C SER A 6 15.09 -4.22 -1.75
N CYS A 7 14.06 -5.01 -2.05
CA CYS A 7 14.01 -6.44 -1.75
C CYS A 7 15.18 -7.17 -2.45
N PRO A 8 16.01 -7.95 -1.73
CA PRO A 8 17.15 -8.65 -2.30
C PRO A 8 16.75 -9.67 -3.36
N LEU A 9 15.60 -10.34 -3.19
CA LEU A 9 15.07 -11.29 -4.16
C LEU A 9 14.73 -10.66 -5.51
N LEU A 10 14.35 -9.38 -5.53
CA LEU A 10 14.11 -8.65 -6.78
C LEU A 10 15.41 -8.30 -7.50
N LEU A 11 16.52 -8.08 -6.78
CA LEU A 11 17.83 -7.83 -7.40
C LEU A 11 18.42 -9.11 -7.99
N GLU A 12 18.32 -10.24 -7.29
CA GLU A 12 18.86 -11.53 -7.74
C GLU A 12 18.18 -12.05 -9.01
N SER A 13 16.87 -11.82 -9.14
CA SER A 13 16.05 -12.30 -10.25
C SER A 13 15.82 -11.27 -11.35
N GLN A 14 16.36 -10.05 -11.21
CA GLN A 14 16.07 -8.94 -12.14
C GLN A 14 16.40 -9.27 -13.60
N ALA A 15 17.47 -10.02 -13.84
CA ALA A 15 17.89 -10.41 -15.18
C ALA A 15 17.07 -11.59 -15.77
N LEU A 16 16.33 -12.33 -14.93
CA LEU A 16 15.51 -13.47 -15.35
C LEU A 16 14.04 -13.11 -15.59
N ILE A 17 13.55 -12.01 -15.02
CA ILE A 17 12.14 -11.63 -15.08
C ILE A 17 11.95 -10.52 -16.12
N ASP A 18 11.63 -10.92 -17.36
CA ASP A 18 11.16 -9.99 -18.39
C ASP A 18 9.62 -10.09 -18.48
N THR A 19 8.94 -8.95 -18.38
CA THR A 19 7.48 -8.86 -18.54
C THR A 19 7.12 -7.62 -19.36
N LEU A 20 6.40 -7.82 -20.45
CA LEU A 20 6.19 -6.78 -21.45
C LEU A 20 4.76 -6.23 -21.39
N GLY A 21 4.39 -5.58 -20.28
CA GLY A 21 3.01 -5.15 -20.03
C GLY A 21 2.36 -4.22 -21.08
N TYR A 22 3.12 -3.54 -21.94
CA TYR A 22 2.55 -2.78 -23.07
C TYR A 22 2.31 -3.61 -24.34
N ILE A 23 2.90 -4.80 -24.43
CA ILE A 23 2.76 -5.75 -25.54
C ILE A 23 1.77 -6.85 -25.15
N ASP A 24 1.94 -7.42 -23.94
CA ASP A 24 1.16 -8.54 -23.41
C ASP A 24 -0.19 -8.08 -22.86
N THR A 25 -1.09 -7.65 -23.74
CA THR A 25 -2.41 -7.14 -23.33
C THR A 25 -3.37 -8.21 -22.83
N GLU A 26 -3.04 -9.49 -23.01
CA GLU A 26 -3.86 -10.65 -22.61
C GLU A 26 -4.11 -10.68 -21.09
N TYR A 27 -3.19 -10.14 -20.29
CA TYR A 27 -3.37 -10.02 -18.84
C TYR A 27 -4.52 -9.07 -18.45
N ASN A 28 -4.95 -8.17 -19.33
CA ASN A 28 -6.06 -7.25 -19.03
C ASN A 28 -7.42 -7.96 -19.01
N ASP A 29 -7.51 -9.20 -19.51
CA ASP A 29 -8.73 -10.00 -19.41
C ASP A 29 -8.93 -10.51 -17.97
N PRO A 30 -10.06 -10.20 -17.31
CA PRO A 30 -10.37 -10.70 -15.98
C PRO A 30 -10.35 -12.23 -15.87
N THR A 31 -10.68 -12.96 -16.94
CA THR A 31 -10.67 -14.43 -16.91
C THR A 31 -9.24 -14.98 -16.80
N ALA A 32 -8.31 -14.43 -17.57
CA ALA A 32 -6.89 -14.76 -17.50
C ALA A 32 -6.31 -14.45 -16.11
N GLN A 33 -6.67 -13.29 -15.52
CA GLN A 33 -6.24 -12.93 -14.17
C GLN A 33 -6.72 -13.94 -13.12
N GLN A 34 -7.96 -14.42 -13.21
CA GLN A 34 -8.51 -15.41 -12.29
C GLN A 34 -7.76 -16.74 -12.40
N VAL A 35 -7.48 -17.20 -13.61
CA VAL A 35 -6.71 -18.43 -13.86
C VAL A 35 -5.30 -18.30 -13.26
N VAL A 36 -4.60 -17.20 -13.55
CA VAL A 36 -3.25 -16.94 -13.01
C VAL A 36 -3.27 -16.88 -11.48
N GLN A 37 -4.23 -16.17 -10.88
CA GLN A 37 -4.36 -16.12 -9.42
C GLN A 37 -4.66 -17.50 -8.82
N HIS A 38 -5.44 -18.34 -9.48
CA HIS A 38 -5.71 -19.70 -9.03
C HIS A 38 -4.41 -20.54 -9.03
N LEU A 39 -3.62 -20.45 -10.09
CA LEU A 39 -2.32 -21.13 -10.19
C LEU A 39 -1.34 -20.65 -9.12
N ILE A 40 -1.26 -19.33 -8.89
CA ILE A 40 -0.44 -18.75 -7.81
C ILE A 40 -0.86 -19.32 -6.46
N ARG A 41 -2.17 -19.34 -6.15
CA ARG A 41 -2.67 -19.90 -4.89
C ARG A 41 -2.34 -21.40 -4.77
N ALA A 42 -2.46 -22.17 -5.84
CA ALA A 42 -2.13 -23.59 -5.86
C ALA A 42 -0.63 -23.86 -5.65
N GLU A 43 0.26 -22.97 -6.09
CA GLU A 43 1.69 -23.05 -5.77
C GLU A 43 1.99 -22.60 -4.34
N MET A 44 1.30 -21.57 -3.85
CA MET A 44 1.41 -21.12 -2.46
C MET A 44 1.00 -22.19 -1.43
N THR A 45 0.15 -23.16 -1.78
CA THR A 45 -0.16 -24.29 -0.88
C THR A 45 0.93 -25.35 -0.87
N LYS A 46 1.75 -25.46 -1.92
CA LYS A 46 2.84 -26.44 -2.03
C LYS A 46 4.12 -25.98 -1.35
N PHE A 47 4.37 -24.67 -1.33
CA PHE A 47 5.59 -24.09 -0.76
C PHE A 47 5.32 -23.40 0.57
N ALA A 48 6.15 -23.69 1.59
CA ALA A 48 6.16 -22.94 2.84
C ALA A 48 7.11 -21.73 2.69
N PRO A 49 6.63 -20.48 2.80
CA PRO A 49 7.48 -19.31 2.61
C PRO A 49 8.61 -19.23 3.64
N SER A 50 9.85 -19.11 3.16
CA SER A 50 11.02 -18.77 3.99
C SER A 50 10.92 -17.32 4.46
N PRO A 51 11.27 -16.97 5.71
CA PRO A 51 11.25 -15.59 6.21
C PRO A 51 12.28 -14.67 5.54
N ALA A 52 13.19 -15.20 4.71
CA ALA A 52 14.26 -14.43 4.06
C ALA A 52 13.76 -13.21 3.24
N TYR A 53 12.54 -13.27 2.67
CA TYR A 53 11.98 -12.12 1.94
C TYR A 53 11.61 -10.93 2.85
N LEU A 54 11.62 -11.09 4.18
CA LEU A 54 11.35 -10.02 5.14
C LEU A 54 12.62 -9.43 5.75
N GLU A 55 13.79 -10.05 5.58
CA GLU A 55 15.04 -9.65 6.25
C GLU A 55 15.54 -8.25 5.87
N PHE A 56 15.17 -7.76 4.69
CA PHE A 56 15.53 -6.41 4.24
C PHE A 56 14.65 -5.32 4.88
N LEU A 57 13.48 -5.70 5.39
CA LEU A 57 12.61 -4.77 6.10
C LEU A 57 13.20 -4.55 7.50
N PRO A 58 13.42 -3.30 7.91
CA PRO A 58 13.86 -3.04 9.27
C PRO A 58 12.77 -3.47 10.26
N ASP A 59 13.18 -4.12 11.35
CA ASP A 59 12.28 -4.39 12.48
C ASP A 59 11.73 -3.05 13.00
N TYR A 60 10.44 -2.82 12.77
CA TYR A 60 9.76 -1.64 13.25
C TYR A 60 9.13 -1.93 14.60
N THR A 61 9.67 -1.31 15.64
CA THR A 61 8.97 -1.16 16.92
C THR A 61 8.70 0.33 17.13
N PRO A 62 7.43 0.75 17.30
CA PRO A 62 7.12 2.15 17.46
C PRO A 62 7.81 2.69 18.72
N THR A 63 8.80 3.54 18.51
CA THR A 63 9.58 4.17 19.58
C THR A 63 9.00 5.55 19.82
N PHE A 64 8.43 5.77 21.01
CA PHE A 64 7.80 7.04 21.34
C PHE A 64 8.76 8.03 22.01
N GLY A 65 10.07 7.75 21.98
CA GLY A 65 11.09 8.49 22.75
C GLY A 65 10.70 8.58 24.23
N ASP A 66 10.92 9.75 24.84
CA ASP A 66 10.60 10.03 26.24
C ASP A 66 9.13 10.40 26.48
N ASN A 67 8.25 10.28 25.48
CA ASN A 67 6.83 10.61 25.62
C ASN A 67 6.09 9.52 26.40
N ALA A 68 6.15 9.60 27.73
CA ALA A 68 5.49 8.67 28.63
C ALA A 68 3.98 8.48 28.33
N ARG A 69 3.30 9.55 27.89
CA ARG A 69 1.87 9.51 27.49
C ARG A 69 1.62 8.64 26.27
N LEU A 70 2.47 8.75 25.24
CA LEU A 70 2.33 7.94 24.04
C LEU A 70 2.66 6.47 24.33
N GLN A 71 3.66 6.21 25.17
CA GLN A 71 3.96 4.86 25.62
C GLN A 71 2.80 4.22 26.40
N SER A 72 2.16 4.97 27.30
CA SER A 72 1.00 4.46 28.05
C SER A 72 -0.20 4.19 27.13
N GLU A 73 -0.47 5.09 26.18
CA GLU A 73 -1.54 4.90 25.20
C GLU A 73 -1.28 3.70 24.29
N PHE A 74 -0.03 3.52 23.86
CA PHE A 74 0.36 2.36 23.07
C PHE A 74 0.14 1.04 23.83
N ARG A 75 0.48 1.01 25.13
CA ARG A 75 0.18 -0.15 26.00
C ARG A 75 -1.33 -0.38 26.15
N ARG A 76 -2.12 0.68 26.31
CA ARG A 76 -3.59 0.60 26.40
C ARG A 76 -4.20 0.01 25.13
N VAL A 77 -3.80 0.52 23.96
CA VAL A 77 -4.25 0.03 22.65
C VAL A 77 -3.81 -1.41 22.43
N LYS A 78 -2.57 -1.76 22.77
CA LYS A 78 -2.06 -3.14 22.71
C LYS A 78 -2.89 -4.09 23.59
N ALA A 79 -3.41 -3.60 24.72
CA ALA A 79 -4.30 -4.34 25.61
C ALA A 79 -5.78 -4.33 25.17
N ASN A 80 -6.11 -3.73 24.01
CA ASN A 80 -7.49 -3.54 23.52
C ASN A 80 -8.43 -2.87 24.53
N VAL A 81 -7.88 -2.02 25.41
CA VAL A 81 -8.68 -1.29 26.39
C VAL A 81 -9.27 -0.04 25.72
N PRO A 82 -10.60 0.16 25.70
CA PRO A 82 -11.20 1.35 25.11
C PRO A 82 -10.74 2.62 25.85
N LEU A 83 -10.70 3.73 25.12
CA LEU A 83 -10.27 5.00 25.72
C LEU A 83 -11.38 5.45 26.67
N ASN A 84 -11.01 5.80 27.91
CA ASN A 84 -11.96 6.50 28.78
C ASN A 84 -12.14 7.91 28.22
N ALA A 85 -13.29 8.14 27.60
CA ALA A 85 -13.63 9.41 26.96
C ALA A 85 -13.69 10.54 28.00
N ILE A 86 -13.82 11.76 27.51
CA ILE A 86 -13.97 12.94 28.36
C ILE A 86 -15.19 12.75 29.26
N ASP A 87 -14.98 12.68 30.58
CA ASP A 87 -16.07 12.64 31.53
C ASP A 87 -16.75 14.01 31.62
N LEU A 88 -17.94 14.09 31.02
CA LEU A 88 -18.77 15.29 31.04
C LEU A 88 -19.36 15.57 32.43
N ASN A 89 -19.45 14.56 33.31
CA ASN A 89 -19.94 14.75 34.67
C ASN A 89 -18.98 15.59 35.50
N ARG A 90 -17.67 15.55 35.20
CA ARG A 90 -16.66 16.38 35.84
C ARG A 90 -16.96 17.88 35.74
N TYR A 91 -17.61 18.31 34.66
CA TYR A 91 -17.93 19.70 34.40
C TYR A 91 -19.34 20.11 34.86
N GLN A 92 -20.10 19.18 35.45
CA GLN A 92 -21.43 19.45 35.99
C GLN A 92 -21.31 19.70 37.49
N VAL A 93 -21.65 20.91 37.93
CA VAL A 93 -21.92 21.17 39.35
C VAL A 93 -23.36 20.78 39.61
N LYS A 94 -23.56 19.71 40.39
CA LYS A 94 -24.89 19.31 40.86
C LYS A 94 -25.04 19.66 42.33
N GLU A 95 -26.22 20.09 42.69
CA GLU A 95 -26.60 20.34 44.07
C GLU A 95 -26.66 19.00 44.83
N PRO A 96 -26.04 18.87 46.02
CA PRO A 96 -26.22 17.72 46.88
C PRO A 96 -27.71 17.51 47.17
N SER A 97 -28.23 16.30 46.97
CA SER A 97 -29.66 16.00 47.14
C SER A 97 -29.88 14.69 47.92
N GLY A 98 -31.05 14.55 48.54
CA GLY A 98 -31.39 13.38 49.36
C GLY A 98 -30.42 13.21 50.55
N LYS A 99 -29.90 11.99 50.75
CA LYS A 99 -28.97 11.67 51.86
C LYS A 99 -27.65 12.45 51.81
N GLN A 100 -27.25 12.96 50.65
CA GLN A 100 -26.05 13.80 50.52
C GLN A 100 -26.33 15.23 50.98
N ALA A 101 -27.58 15.70 50.99
CA ALA A 101 -27.90 17.05 51.47
C ALA A 101 -27.73 17.20 53.00
N GLU A 102 -27.73 16.09 53.74
CA GLU A 102 -27.54 16.06 55.20
C GLU A 102 -26.05 16.07 55.60
N ASP A 103 -25.13 15.84 54.65
CA ASP A 103 -23.69 15.76 54.89
C ASP A 103 -22.97 17.08 54.52
N VAL A 104 -22.41 17.73 55.53
CA VAL A 104 -21.70 19.02 55.40
C VAL A 104 -20.49 18.90 54.47
N GLU A 105 -19.75 17.79 54.50
CA GLU A 105 -18.54 17.63 53.68
C GLU A 105 -18.85 17.62 52.18
N THR A 106 -19.97 17.01 51.79
CA THR A 106 -20.41 17.00 50.38
C THR A 106 -20.79 18.40 49.90
N TRP A 107 -21.45 19.21 50.74
CA TRP A 107 -21.75 20.62 50.44
C TRP A 107 -20.49 21.45 50.27
N GLU A 108 -19.51 21.30 51.16
CA GLU A 108 -18.23 22.01 51.00
C GLU A 108 -17.52 21.61 49.70
N SER A 109 -17.54 20.33 49.35
CA SER A 109 -16.95 19.83 48.10
C SER A 109 -17.65 20.40 46.86
N ALA A 110 -18.98 20.57 46.91
CA ALA A 110 -19.79 21.15 45.85
C ALA A 110 -19.49 22.66 45.71
N VAL A 111 -19.39 23.38 46.82
CA VAL A 111 -19.00 24.80 46.84
C VAL A 111 -17.59 25.00 46.30
N ARG A 112 -16.61 24.15 46.69
CA ARG A 112 -15.25 24.20 46.13
C ARG A 112 -15.26 24.00 44.62
N ARG A 113 -16.02 23.02 44.11
CA ARG A 113 -16.21 22.78 42.67
C ARG A 113 -16.88 23.96 41.96
N LEU A 114 -17.89 24.56 42.58
CA LEU A 114 -18.57 25.73 42.02
C LEU A 114 -17.62 26.92 41.87
N LYS A 115 -16.79 27.20 42.88
CA LYS A 115 -15.76 28.25 42.80
C LYS A 115 -14.82 28.03 41.62
N ILE A 116 -14.30 26.81 41.46
CA ILE A 116 -13.46 26.43 40.31
C ILE A 116 -14.19 26.67 38.99
N HIS A 117 -15.48 26.32 38.91
CA HIS A 117 -16.29 26.55 37.72
C HIS A 117 -16.50 28.02 37.38
N VAL A 118 -16.70 28.88 38.39
CA VAL A 118 -16.83 30.33 38.20
C VAL A 118 -15.54 30.90 37.62
N GLU A 119 -14.39 30.53 38.16
CA GLU A 119 -13.08 30.95 37.62
C GLU A 119 -12.90 30.48 36.17
N HIS A 120 -13.23 29.23 35.85
CA HIS A 120 -13.19 28.74 34.47
C HIS A 120 -14.15 29.47 33.53
N GLN A 121 -15.33 29.92 33.99
CA GLN A 121 -16.19 30.76 33.17
C GLN A 121 -15.59 32.14 32.96
N ASN A 122 -14.94 32.72 33.97
CA ASN A 122 -14.23 33.99 33.84
C ASN A 122 -13.10 33.90 32.81
N ASP A 123 -12.26 32.86 32.89
CA ASP A 123 -11.22 32.56 31.89
C ASP A 123 -11.82 32.39 30.49
N ARG A 124 -12.96 31.70 30.39
CA ARG A 124 -13.65 31.51 29.11
C ARG A 124 -14.12 32.83 28.52
N VAL A 125 -14.66 33.74 29.33
CA VAL A 125 -15.06 35.08 28.87
C VAL A 125 -13.85 35.83 28.33
N MET A 126 -12.74 35.87 29.08
CA MET A 126 -11.49 36.50 28.62
C MET A 126 -10.97 35.89 27.31
N ASN A 127 -10.99 34.56 27.18
CA ASN A 127 -10.59 33.87 25.96
C ASN A 127 -11.50 34.21 24.77
N LEU A 128 -12.82 34.34 25.00
CA LEU A 128 -13.77 34.73 23.97
C LEU A 128 -13.58 36.19 23.54
N GLU A 129 -13.25 37.09 24.46
CA GLU A 129 -12.92 38.49 24.14
C GLU A 129 -11.66 38.57 23.26
N LEU A 130 -10.61 37.81 23.60
CA LEU A 130 -9.41 37.70 22.77
C LEU A 130 -9.72 37.10 21.39
N GLN A 131 -10.54 36.06 21.34
CA GLN A 131 -10.97 35.45 20.08
C GLN A 131 -11.80 36.41 19.24
N HIS A 132 -12.66 37.22 19.86
CA HIS A 132 -13.44 38.24 19.15
C HIS A 132 -12.52 39.33 18.57
N ALA A 133 -11.53 39.79 19.34
CA ALA A 133 -10.60 40.82 18.92
C ALA A 133 -9.64 40.37 17.79
N TYR A 134 -9.10 39.14 17.87
CA TYR A 134 -8.00 38.70 17.00
C TYR A 134 -8.33 37.50 16.12
N GLY A 135 -9.36 36.72 16.45
CA GLY A 135 -9.67 35.45 15.82
C GLY A 135 -9.82 35.57 14.30
N THR A 136 -10.60 36.53 13.81
CA THR A 136 -10.82 36.71 12.37
C THR A 136 -9.51 37.00 11.61
N LYS A 137 -8.61 37.82 12.18
CA LYS A 137 -7.31 38.14 11.57
C LYS A 137 -6.40 36.91 11.55
N MET A 138 -6.34 36.18 12.67
CA MET A 138 -5.54 34.96 12.79
C MET A 138 -6.01 33.88 11.81
N TRP A 139 -7.33 33.71 11.67
CA TRP A 139 -7.90 32.75 10.71
C TRP A 139 -7.56 33.08 9.26
N LYS A 140 -7.55 34.36 8.89
CA LYS A 140 -7.12 34.78 7.54
C LYS A 140 -5.65 34.42 7.27
N ILE A 141 -4.77 34.69 8.23
CA ILE A 141 -3.34 34.33 8.12
C ILE A 141 -3.19 32.80 8.01
N ARG A 142 -3.89 32.05 8.87
CA ARG A 142 -3.85 30.58 8.82
C ARG A 142 -4.37 30.04 7.50
N ALA A 143 -5.43 30.62 6.94
CA ALA A 143 -5.95 30.23 5.63
C ALA A 143 -4.90 30.47 4.52
N ALA A 144 -4.25 31.64 4.49
CA ALA A 144 -3.19 31.92 3.54
C ALA A 144 -1.97 30.98 3.70
N MET A 145 -1.61 30.65 4.95
CA MET A 145 -0.55 29.67 5.22
C MET A 145 -0.92 28.28 4.69
N LEU A 146 -2.16 27.83 4.94
CA LEU A 146 -2.66 26.54 4.44
C LEU A 146 -2.71 26.50 2.92
N GLU A 147 -3.09 27.60 2.27
CA GLU A 147 -3.07 27.73 0.81
C GLU A 147 -1.65 27.59 0.26
N GLY A 148 -0.66 28.24 0.91
CA GLY A 148 0.75 28.07 0.55
C GLY A 148 1.26 26.64 0.72
N VAL A 149 0.86 25.94 1.79
CA VAL A 149 1.20 24.53 2.02
C VAL A 149 0.54 23.64 0.97
N ASN A 150 -0.73 23.86 0.62
CA ASN A 150 -1.42 23.12 -0.43
C ASN A 150 -0.71 23.28 -1.78
N ALA A 151 -0.33 24.51 -2.15
CA ALA A 151 0.40 24.77 -3.40
C ALA A 151 1.75 24.03 -3.45
N GLN A 152 2.44 23.87 -2.32
CA GLN A 152 3.68 23.08 -2.25
C GLN A 152 3.41 21.59 -2.48
N TYR A 153 2.37 21.04 -1.87
CA TYR A 153 1.99 19.64 -2.08
C TYR A 153 1.51 19.37 -3.50
N ASP A 154 0.73 20.28 -4.09
CA ASP A 154 0.28 20.17 -5.49
C ASP A 154 1.47 20.16 -6.45
N LYS A 155 2.47 21.01 -6.19
CA LYS A 155 3.73 20.99 -6.96
C LYS A 155 4.46 19.66 -6.81
N ALA A 156 4.66 19.17 -5.58
CA ALA A 156 5.34 17.90 -5.35
C ALA A 156 4.60 16.72 -6.01
N LEU A 157 3.27 16.75 -6.00
CA LEU A 157 2.43 15.77 -6.68
C LEU A 157 2.57 15.85 -8.21
N CYS A 158 2.64 17.05 -8.77
CA CYS A 158 2.91 17.25 -10.19
C CYS A 158 4.29 16.70 -10.58
N ASP A 159 5.33 17.06 -9.83
CA ASP A 159 6.71 16.64 -10.08
C ASP A 159 6.85 15.11 -9.99
N THR A 160 6.23 14.48 -8.99
CA THR A 160 6.25 13.01 -8.82
C THR A 160 5.47 12.29 -9.93
N LYS A 161 4.32 12.84 -10.37
CA LYS A 161 3.59 12.31 -11.52
C LYS A 161 4.41 12.40 -12.80
N ALA A 162 5.02 13.55 -13.08
CA ALA A 162 5.89 13.74 -14.24
C ALA A 162 7.08 12.78 -14.24
N ALA A 163 7.70 12.54 -13.07
CA ALA A 163 8.77 11.55 -12.92
C ALA A 163 8.27 10.12 -13.21
N SER A 164 7.10 9.74 -12.69
CA SER A 164 6.48 8.43 -12.96
C SER A 164 6.13 8.25 -14.44
N GLU A 165 5.54 9.28 -15.07
CA GLU A 165 5.21 9.29 -16.48
C GLU A 165 6.46 9.16 -17.36
N SER A 166 7.54 9.86 -17.05
CA SER A 166 8.82 9.75 -17.75
C SER A 166 9.35 8.31 -17.76
N VAL A 167 9.28 7.61 -16.63
CA VAL A 167 9.65 6.19 -16.53
C VAL A 167 8.73 5.32 -17.38
N ASN A 168 7.42 5.54 -17.31
CA ASN A 168 6.44 4.77 -18.09
C ASN A 168 6.61 4.98 -19.61
N VAL A 169 6.90 6.21 -20.04
CA VAL A 169 7.18 6.56 -21.45
C VAL A 169 8.43 5.83 -21.94
N LYS A 170 9.53 5.88 -21.17
CA LYS A 170 10.76 5.16 -21.50
C LYS A 170 10.51 3.65 -21.62
N ARG A 171 9.82 3.06 -20.63
CA ARG A 171 9.46 1.63 -20.65
C ARG A 171 8.64 1.28 -21.88
N LYS A 172 7.63 2.09 -22.22
CA LYS A 172 6.81 1.88 -23.43
C LYS A 172 7.66 1.93 -24.70
N GLN A 173 8.54 2.92 -24.83
CA GLN A 173 9.43 3.04 -25.99
C GLN A 173 10.32 1.81 -26.15
N GLU A 174 10.98 1.37 -25.08
CA GLU A 174 11.85 0.17 -25.10
C GLU A 174 11.08 -1.09 -25.51
N GLN A 175 9.89 -1.31 -24.96
CA GLN A 175 9.05 -2.45 -25.33
C GLN A 175 8.63 -2.36 -26.81
N MET A 176 8.10 -1.21 -27.25
CA MET A 176 7.65 -1.02 -28.62
C MET A 176 8.77 -1.15 -29.66
N LEU A 177 10.01 -0.76 -29.32
CA LEU A 177 11.17 -0.94 -30.19
C LEU A 177 11.57 -2.42 -30.37
N ASN A 178 11.37 -3.24 -29.34
CA ASN A 178 11.72 -4.66 -29.37
C ASN A 178 10.57 -5.58 -29.81
N ALA A 179 9.32 -5.13 -29.75
CA ALA A 179 8.14 -5.90 -30.15
C ALA A 179 8.24 -6.50 -31.57
N PRO A 180 8.67 -5.75 -32.62
CA PRO A 180 8.76 -6.31 -33.97
C PRO A 180 9.82 -7.40 -34.09
N LYS A 181 10.90 -7.33 -33.28
CA LYS A 181 11.95 -8.36 -33.25
C LYS A 181 11.39 -9.67 -32.69
N LEU A 182 10.61 -9.58 -31.61
CA LEU A 182 9.95 -10.75 -31.01
C LEU A 182 8.98 -11.41 -31.99
N GLN A 183 8.14 -10.62 -32.67
CA GLN A 183 7.24 -11.14 -33.71
C GLN A 183 8.03 -11.81 -34.85
N THR A 184 9.12 -11.18 -35.31
CA THR A 184 9.99 -11.77 -36.34
C THR A 184 10.58 -13.10 -35.89
N TYR A 185 11.04 -13.21 -34.64
CA TYR A 185 11.58 -14.46 -34.10
C TYR A 185 10.50 -15.52 -33.94
N GLN A 186 9.30 -15.16 -33.51
CA GLN A 186 8.16 -16.07 -33.42
C GLN A 186 7.78 -16.62 -34.80
N HIS A 187 7.71 -15.77 -35.83
CA HIS A 187 7.46 -16.22 -37.19
C HIS A 187 8.54 -17.16 -37.70
N LYS A 188 9.82 -16.80 -37.54
CA LYS A 188 10.94 -17.67 -37.93
C LYS A 188 10.92 -19.01 -37.20
N PHE A 189 10.55 -19.02 -35.91
CA PHE A 189 10.42 -20.23 -35.12
C PHE A 189 9.33 -21.15 -35.68
N ASN A 190 8.13 -20.62 -35.93
CA ASN A 190 7.03 -21.38 -36.52
C ASN A 190 7.39 -21.91 -37.92
N ASP A 191 7.99 -21.07 -38.76
CA ASP A 191 8.44 -21.47 -40.10
C ASP A 191 9.44 -22.64 -40.04
N LEU A 192 10.36 -22.62 -39.07
CA LEU A 192 11.34 -23.68 -38.89
C LEU A 192 10.70 -24.97 -38.36
N LEU A 193 9.71 -24.87 -37.48
CA LEU A 193 8.92 -26.02 -37.03
C LEU A 193 8.20 -26.67 -38.20
N ASP A 194 7.47 -25.88 -39.00
CA ASP A 194 6.74 -26.37 -40.17
C ASP A 194 7.66 -27.03 -41.20
N LYS A 195 8.84 -26.44 -41.43
CA LYS A 195 9.87 -27.02 -42.30
C LYS A 195 10.39 -28.34 -41.75
N ASN A 196 10.70 -28.41 -40.45
CA ASN A 196 11.17 -29.64 -39.82
C ASN A 196 10.12 -30.75 -39.90
N GLU A 197 8.85 -30.45 -39.62
CA GLU A 197 7.77 -31.42 -39.78
C GLU A 197 7.61 -31.90 -41.23
N THR A 198 7.70 -30.97 -42.18
CA THR A 198 7.59 -31.30 -43.61
C THR A 198 8.74 -32.22 -44.05
N ILE A 199 9.97 -31.94 -43.60
CA ILE A 199 11.14 -32.79 -43.86
C ILE A 199 10.94 -34.17 -43.23
N GLN A 200 10.51 -34.25 -41.96
CA GLN A 200 10.24 -35.53 -41.30
C GLN A 200 9.19 -36.34 -42.04
N ARG A 201 8.08 -35.72 -42.45
CA ARG A 201 7.03 -36.36 -43.25
C ARG A 201 7.58 -36.88 -44.60
N ALA A 202 8.41 -36.09 -45.28
CA ALA A 202 9.05 -36.51 -46.53
C ALA A 202 10.02 -37.69 -46.32
N CYS A 203 10.85 -37.67 -45.27
CA CYS A 203 11.76 -38.76 -44.92
C CYS A 203 10.99 -40.07 -44.65
N VAL A 204 9.91 -40.02 -43.86
CA VAL A 204 9.07 -41.20 -43.59
C VAL A 204 8.43 -41.75 -44.87
N ALA A 205 7.95 -40.88 -45.76
CA ALA A 205 7.39 -41.29 -47.05
C ALA A 205 8.44 -41.98 -47.93
N GLU A 206 9.66 -41.43 -47.98
CA GLU A 206 10.79 -42.00 -48.71
C GLU A 206 11.26 -43.34 -48.12
N GLU A 207 11.31 -43.47 -46.80
CA GLU A 207 11.61 -44.74 -46.13
C GLU A 207 10.56 -45.81 -46.44
N ARG A 208 9.27 -45.47 -46.41
CA ARG A 208 8.19 -46.39 -46.83
C ARG A 208 8.37 -46.82 -48.29
N ARG A 209 8.69 -45.88 -49.18
CA ARG A 209 8.96 -46.16 -50.60
C ARG A 209 10.17 -47.08 -50.79
N LYS A 210 11.24 -46.89 -50.02
CA LYS A 210 12.41 -47.77 -50.02
C LYS A 210 12.08 -49.17 -49.51
N LYS A 211 11.37 -49.28 -48.37
CA LYS A 211 10.93 -50.57 -47.82
C LYS A 211 10.08 -51.36 -48.80
N ALA A 212 9.11 -50.71 -49.46
CA ALA A 212 8.27 -51.33 -50.48
C ALA A 212 9.04 -51.82 -51.72
N LYS A 213 10.23 -51.26 -52.00
CA LYS A 213 11.11 -51.74 -53.09
C LYS A 213 12.05 -52.86 -52.65
N THR A 214 12.39 -52.96 -51.36
CA THR A 214 13.29 -53.99 -50.83
C THR A 214 12.59 -55.27 -50.39
N GLU A 215 11.28 -55.24 -50.18
CA GLU A 215 10.45 -56.43 -50.01
C GLU A 215 9.79 -56.78 -51.36
N PRO A 216 10.42 -57.61 -52.22
CA PRO A 216 9.73 -58.08 -53.42
C PRO A 216 8.56 -58.96 -52.96
N THR A 217 7.42 -58.79 -53.61
CA THR A 217 6.23 -59.61 -53.41
C THR A 217 6.62 -61.09 -53.51
N SER A 218 6.73 -61.77 -52.38
CA SER A 218 6.84 -63.23 -52.33
C SER A 218 5.48 -63.78 -52.75
N ALA A 219 5.44 -64.34 -53.95
CA ALA A 219 4.37 -65.24 -54.38
C ALA A 219 4.39 -66.54 -53.57
#